data_AF-A0A1V3R546-F1
#
_entry.id   AF-A0A1V3R546-F1
#
_cell.length_a   1.000
_cell.length_b   1.000
_cell.length_c   1.000
_cell.angle_alpha   90.00
_cell.angle_beta   90.00
_cell.angle_gamma   90.00
#
_symmetry.space_group_name_H-M   'P 1'
#
loop_
_entity.id
_entity.type
_entity.pdbx_description
1 polymer ?
#
loop_
_entity_poly.entity_id
_entity_poly.type
_entity_poly.pdbx_seq_one_letter_code
_entity_poly.pdbx_strand_id
1 'polypeptide(L)'
;MKRFLAIALCLVSCQVDSGHLSEANDYFVEYLLTHEIAYLDSSYQYLRSEGYLNGEKLDHQNIDLITSVLLYTKKYDELEGLLKADNKLEGYKKDFTLNLTLALKTYKEDSVESRGYILANLKMVKNEIASNPHDSVLWVNYFATRIYLDGKEQTIQEVDSLKSISKTFSDSFYENTLIDFIEEYPKELMFDKIEY
;
A
#
# COMPACT_ATOMS: atom_id res chain seq x y z
N MET A 1 -1.53 19.98 -10.32
CA MET A 1 -2.20 18.67 -10.47
C MET A 1 -1.13 17.59 -10.57
N LYS A 2 -0.45 17.26 -9.47
CA LYS A 2 0.49 16.12 -9.39
C LYS A 2 0.19 15.29 -8.13
N ARG A 3 0.03 15.99 -7.00
CA ARG A 3 -0.46 15.49 -5.69
C ARG A 3 -1.79 14.70 -5.65
N PHE A 4 -2.53 14.62 -6.74
CA PHE A 4 -3.81 13.88 -6.77
C PHE A 4 -3.61 12.39 -7.05
N LEU A 5 -2.45 11.96 -7.55
CA LEU A 5 -2.23 10.58 -7.98
C LEU A 5 -1.62 9.68 -6.88
N ALA A 6 -0.79 10.21 -5.98
CA ALA A 6 -0.48 9.51 -4.71
C ALA A 6 -1.73 9.26 -3.85
N ILE A 7 -2.69 10.19 -3.88
CA ILE A 7 -4.01 9.97 -3.28
C ILE A 7 -4.71 8.82 -4.03
N ALA A 8 -4.60 8.76 -5.37
CA ALA A 8 -5.22 7.77 -6.25
C ALA A 8 -4.89 6.29 -5.97
N LEU A 9 -3.83 6.00 -5.22
CA LEU A 9 -3.52 4.63 -4.80
C LEU A 9 -3.88 4.29 -3.36
N CYS A 10 -4.31 5.29 -2.59
CA CYS A 10 -5.34 5.06 -1.60
C CYS A 10 -6.73 4.89 -2.26
N LEU A 11 -7.00 5.44 -3.46
CA LEU A 11 -8.32 5.46 -4.13
C LEU A 11 -8.81 4.14 -4.77
N VAL A 12 -8.54 2.98 -4.16
CA VAL A 12 -9.61 1.97 -4.08
C VAL A 12 -10.65 2.40 -3.02
N SER A 13 -10.32 3.38 -2.16
CA SER A 13 -11.18 3.93 -1.11
C SER A 13 -12.03 5.16 -1.49
N CYS A 14 -12.09 5.58 -2.76
CA CYS A 14 -12.82 6.81 -3.15
C CYS A 14 -14.37 6.71 -3.05
N GLN A 15 -14.90 5.60 -2.54
CA GLN A 15 -16.31 5.44 -2.23
C GLN A 15 -16.50 4.76 -0.86
N VAL A 16 -15.93 5.32 0.21
CA VAL A 16 -16.48 5.06 1.56
C VAL A 16 -17.73 5.94 1.72
N ASP A 17 -18.79 5.57 1.01
CA ASP A 17 -20.12 6.14 1.18
C ASP A 17 -20.87 5.30 2.24
N SER A 18 -20.61 5.57 3.53
CA SER A 18 -21.44 5.07 4.65
C SER A 18 -21.07 5.63 6.04
N GLY A 19 -20.95 6.96 6.19
CA GLY A 19 -21.24 7.72 7.43
C GLY A 19 -20.50 7.44 8.77
N HIS A 20 -19.76 6.34 8.92
CA HIS A 20 -19.17 5.91 10.20
C HIS A 20 -17.64 5.97 10.24
N LEU A 21 -16.99 6.18 9.09
CA LEU A 21 -15.54 6.32 8.97
C LEU A 21 -15.13 7.65 8.32
N SER A 22 -16.10 8.53 8.03
CA SER A 22 -15.84 9.79 7.34
C SER A 22 -14.83 10.64 8.10
N GLU A 23 -14.96 10.72 9.43
CA GLU A 23 -14.06 11.56 10.24
C GLU A 23 -12.61 11.02 10.25
N ALA A 24 -12.41 9.71 10.44
CA ALA A 24 -11.07 9.12 10.31
C ALA A 24 -10.49 9.30 8.90
N ASN A 25 -11.33 9.17 7.87
CA ASN A 25 -10.90 9.38 6.49
C ASN A 25 -10.53 10.84 6.21
N ASP A 26 -11.32 11.80 6.72
CA ASP A 26 -11.07 13.23 6.56
C ASP A 26 -9.73 13.62 7.19
N TYR A 27 -9.46 13.14 8.41
CA TYR A 27 -8.15 13.31 9.03
C TYR A 27 -7.02 12.65 8.21
N PHE A 28 -7.24 11.44 7.69
CA PHE A 28 -6.20 10.77 6.91
C PHE A 28 -5.93 11.50 5.57
N VAL A 29 -6.97 11.98 4.90
CA VAL A 29 -6.84 12.79 3.67
C VAL A 29 -6.09 14.09 3.97
N GLU A 30 -6.40 14.77 5.07
CA GLU A 30 -5.71 15.99 5.44
C GLU A 30 -4.23 15.73 5.73
N TYR A 31 -3.89 14.60 6.37
CA TYR A 31 -2.50 14.15 6.49
C TYR A 31 -1.85 13.94 5.11
N LEU A 32 -2.50 13.27 4.17
CA LEU A 32 -1.94 13.06 2.82
C LEU A 32 -1.72 14.39 2.07
N LEU A 33 -2.51 15.43 2.36
CA LEU A 33 -2.40 16.74 1.72
C LEU A 33 -1.32 17.64 2.36
N THR A 34 -1.18 17.57 3.69
CA THR A 34 -0.37 18.50 4.49
C THR A 34 0.91 17.89 5.04
N HIS A 35 0.97 16.56 5.18
CA HIS A 35 1.96 15.81 5.94
C HIS A 35 2.04 16.21 7.44
N GLU A 36 1.00 16.85 7.99
CA GLU A 36 0.94 17.15 9.41
C GLU A 36 0.55 15.90 10.22
N ILE A 37 1.50 15.38 11.00
CA ILE A 37 1.35 14.13 11.77
C ILE A 37 0.14 14.16 12.72
N ALA A 38 -0.25 15.34 13.22
CA ALA A 38 -1.41 15.48 14.10
C ALA A 38 -2.72 14.97 13.46
N TYR A 39 -2.87 15.08 12.14
CA TYR A 39 -4.02 14.52 11.43
C TYR A 39 -3.95 13.00 11.33
N LEU A 40 -2.78 12.44 11.05
CA LEU A 40 -2.58 10.99 11.05
C LEU A 40 -2.88 10.38 12.45
N ASP A 41 -2.40 11.05 13.51
CA ASP A 41 -2.69 10.66 14.88
C ASP A 41 -4.19 10.73 15.19
N SER A 42 -4.87 11.80 14.75
CA SER A 42 -6.33 11.96 14.92
C SER A 42 -7.10 10.85 14.22
N SER A 43 -6.71 10.48 12.99
CA SER A 43 -7.30 9.37 12.25
C SER A 43 -7.16 8.04 13.02
N TYR A 44 -5.96 7.74 13.52
CA TYR A 44 -5.72 6.55 14.32
C TYR A 44 -6.52 6.52 15.63
N GLN A 45 -6.55 7.64 16.36
CA GLN A 45 -7.30 7.72 17.62
C GLN A 45 -8.79 7.50 17.41
N TYR A 46 -9.36 8.04 16.32
CA TYR A 46 -10.75 7.82 15.96
C TYR A 46 -11.05 6.34 15.70
N LEU A 47 -10.25 5.68 14.85
CA LEU A 47 -10.40 4.26 14.56
C LEU A 47 -10.35 3.41 15.84
N ARG A 48 -9.46 3.78 16.77
CA ARG A 48 -9.32 3.12 18.06
C ARG A 48 -10.51 3.36 18.98
N SER A 49 -10.99 4.61 19.13
CA SER A 49 -12.09 4.95 20.03
C SER A 49 -13.41 4.32 19.60
N GLU A 50 -13.65 4.25 18.29
CA GLU A 50 -14.81 3.59 17.72
C GLU A 50 -14.67 2.05 17.69
N GLY A 51 -13.54 1.51 18.13
CA GLY A 51 -13.30 0.07 18.29
C GLY A 51 -13.09 -0.69 16.97
N TYR A 52 -12.70 -0.01 15.89
CA TYR A 52 -12.36 -0.65 14.61
C TYR A 52 -11.11 -1.54 14.69
N LEU A 53 -10.27 -1.31 15.69
CA LEU A 53 -9.00 -2.03 15.86
C LEU A 53 -9.11 -3.27 16.77
N ASN A 54 -10.32 -3.71 17.12
CA ASN A 54 -10.57 -4.83 18.04
C ASN A 54 -10.78 -6.20 17.34
N GLY A 55 -10.20 -6.43 16.16
CA GLY A 55 -10.17 -7.74 15.47
C GLY A 55 -11.46 -8.18 14.78
N GLU A 56 -12.65 -7.75 15.22
CA GLU A 56 -13.94 -8.20 14.65
C GLU A 56 -14.49 -7.29 13.54
N LYS A 57 -13.92 -6.08 13.41
CA LYS A 57 -14.49 -5.00 12.60
C LYS A 57 -13.82 -4.80 11.26
N LEU A 58 -12.78 -5.54 10.91
CA LEU A 58 -12.25 -5.46 9.55
C LEU A 58 -13.27 -6.06 8.56
N ASP A 59 -13.54 -5.32 7.50
CA ASP A 59 -14.37 -5.76 6.38
C ASP A 59 -13.91 -5.11 5.08
N HIS A 60 -14.55 -5.48 3.97
CA HIS A 60 -14.20 -4.96 2.65
C HIS A 60 -14.40 -3.45 2.50
N GLN A 61 -15.20 -2.80 3.35
CA GLN A 61 -15.49 -1.36 3.29
C GLN A 61 -14.44 -0.53 4.01
N ASN A 62 -13.80 -1.07 5.05
CA ASN A 62 -12.91 -0.31 5.92
C ASN A 62 -11.45 -0.73 5.89
N ILE A 63 -11.14 -1.90 5.31
CA ILE A 63 -9.79 -2.44 5.27
C ILE A 63 -8.78 -1.44 4.68
N ASP A 64 -9.14 -0.71 3.61
CA ASP A 64 -8.21 0.22 2.96
C ASP A 64 -7.80 1.38 3.87
N LEU A 65 -8.76 1.99 4.56
CA LEU A 65 -8.47 3.08 5.48
C LEU A 65 -7.68 2.58 6.69
N ILE A 66 -8.14 1.49 7.32
CA ILE A 66 -7.50 0.96 8.54
C ILE A 66 -6.07 0.50 8.24
N THR A 67 -5.86 -0.28 7.18
CA THR A 67 -4.52 -0.74 6.79
C THR A 67 -3.60 0.43 6.48
N SER A 68 -4.08 1.44 5.73
CA SER A 68 -3.31 2.64 5.41
C SER A 68 -2.91 3.38 6.67
N VAL A 69 -3.86 3.73 7.54
CA VAL A 69 -3.58 4.46 8.78
C VAL A 69 -2.58 3.71 9.65
N LEU A 70 -2.73 2.39 9.82
CA LEU A 70 -1.81 1.57 10.62
C LEU A 70 -0.41 1.46 10.01
N LEU A 71 -0.29 1.38 8.68
CA LEU A 71 1.00 1.38 7.99
C LEU A 71 1.74 2.70 8.18
N TYR A 72 1.06 3.84 7.95
CA TYR A 72 1.65 5.17 8.09
C TYR A 72 1.99 5.51 9.55
N THR A 73 1.20 5.05 10.51
CA THR A 73 1.50 5.19 11.95
C THR A 73 2.48 4.13 12.48
N LYS A 74 2.97 3.24 11.62
CA LYS A 74 3.91 2.15 11.94
C LYS A 74 3.41 1.21 13.03
N LYS A 75 2.10 1.00 13.12
CA LYS A 75 1.43 0.09 14.06
C LYS A 75 1.42 -1.34 13.51
N TYR A 76 2.59 -1.86 13.14
CA TYR A 76 2.70 -3.12 12.42
C TYR A 76 2.23 -4.33 13.23
N ASP A 77 2.46 -4.36 14.54
CA ASP A 77 1.96 -5.44 15.41
C ASP A 77 0.43 -5.48 15.46
N GLU A 78 -0.20 -4.30 15.55
CA GLU A 78 -1.65 -4.16 15.57
C GLU A 78 -2.25 -4.58 14.22
N LEU A 79 -1.65 -4.14 13.12
CA LEU A 79 -2.05 -4.52 11.77
C LEU A 79 -1.88 -6.03 11.51
N GLU A 80 -0.74 -6.61 11.90
CA GLU A 80 -0.50 -8.05 11.80
C GLU A 80 -1.56 -8.84 12.59
N GLY A 81 -1.85 -8.42 13.82
CA GLY A 81 -2.87 -9.04 14.67
C GLY A 81 -4.25 -8.99 14.02
N LEU A 82 -4.65 -7.84 13.48
CA LEU A 82 -5.91 -7.67 12.77
C LEU A 82 -6.01 -8.58 11.55
N LEU A 83 -4.97 -8.58 10.70
CA LEU A 83 -4.95 -9.43 9.50
C LEU A 83 -4.96 -10.92 9.85
N LYS A 84 -4.28 -11.35 10.92
CA LYS A 84 -4.27 -12.77 11.33
C LYS A 84 -5.56 -13.22 12.00
N ALA A 85 -6.21 -12.34 12.77
CA ALA A 85 -7.45 -12.67 13.49
C ALA A 85 -8.67 -12.67 12.57
N ASP A 86 -8.63 -11.89 11.49
CA ASP A 86 -9.75 -11.78 10.58
C ASP A 86 -9.96 -13.07 9.77
N ASN A 87 -11.17 -13.61 9.79
CA ASN A 87 -11.60 -14.80 9.03
C ASN A 87 -12.57 -14.48 7.87
N LYS A 88 -12.92 -13.21 7.67
CA LYS A 88 -13.83 -12.72 6.62
C LYS A 88 -13.07 -12.21 5.40
N LEU A 89 -11.90 -11.64 5.63
CA LEU A 89 -10.93 -11.24 4.65
C LEU A 89 -10.16 -12.51 4.26
N GLU A 90 -10.40 -12.97 3.04
CA GLU A 90 -9.62 -14.03 2.40
C GLU A 90 -9.05 -13.52 1.07
N GLY A 91 -7.93 -14.10 0.66
CA GLY A 91 -7.37 -13.91 -0.67
C GLY A 91 -6.30 -12.84 -0.79
N TYR A 92 -6.01 -12.49 -2.04
CA TYR A 92 -4.83 -11.75 -2.48
C TYR A 92 -4.50 -10.52 -1.63
N LYS A 93 -5.49 -9.64 -1.37
CA LYS A 93 -5.28 -8.36 -0.68
C LYS A 93 -4.77 -8.54 0.75
N LYS A 94 -5.32 -9.51 1.48
CA LYS A 94 -4.93 -9.81 2.86
C LYS A 94 -3.49 -10.32 2.91
N ASP A 95 -3.19 -11.34 2.11
CA ASP A 95 -1.88 -11.96 2.08
C ASP A 95 -0.80 -10.96 1.63
N PHE A 96 -1.11 -10.15 0.62
CA PHE A 96 -0.23 -9.09 0.15
C PHE A 96 0.09 -8.07 1.25
N THR A 97 -0.95 -7.59 1.94
CA THR A 97 -0.82 -6.61 3.02
C THR A 97 -0.09 -7.20 4.23
N LEU A 98 -0.34 -8.46 4.57
CA LEU A 98 0.32 -9.15 5.66
C LEU A 98 1.82 -9.29 5.40
N ASN A 99 2.22 -9.75 4.21
CA ASN A 99 3.62 -9.84 3.82
C ASN A 99 4.30 -8.47 3.85
N LEU A 100 3.64 -7.41 3.35
CA LEU A 100 4.20 -6.06 3.40
C LEU A 100 4.39 -5.59 4.86
N THR A 101 3.40 -5.85 5.72
CA THR A 101 3.45 -5.52 7.15
C THR A 101 4.61 -6.24 7.84
N LEU A 102 4.76 -7.55 7.59
CA LEU A 102 5.85 -8.36 8.14
C LEU A 102 7.22 -7.87 7.64
N ALA A 103 7.33 -7.50 6.36
CA ALA A 103 8.55 -6.93 5.81
C ALA A 103 8.94 -5.62 6.50
N LEU A 104 7.99 -4.69 6.67
CA LEU A 104 8.19 -3.40 7.32
C LEU A 104 8.47 -3.52 8.82
N LYS A 105 7.93 -4.55 9.47
CA LYS A 105 8.21 -4.85 10.86
C LYS A 105 9.64 -5.40 11.06
N THR A 106 10.11 -6.24 10.14
CA THR A 106 11.35 -7.01 10.31
C THR A 106 12.59 -6.38 9.67
N TYR A 107 12.47 -5.44 8.74
CA TYR A 107 13.62 -5.01 7.91
C TYR A 107 14.84 -4.46 8.67
N LYS A 108 14.64 -3.89 9.87
CA LYS A 108 15.74 -3.39 10.71
C LYS A 108 16.44 -4.48 11.51
N GLU A 109 15.76 -5.59 11.76
CA GLU A 109 16.22 -6.68 12.61
C GLU A 109 16.75 -7.85 11.77
N ASP A 110 16.04 -8.20 10.71
CA ASP A 110 16.39 -9.25 9.76
C ASP A 110 16.01 -8.83 8.33
N SER A 111 16.99 -8.26 7.62
CA SER A 111 16.80 -7.82 6.24
C SER A 111 16.60 -9.00 5.27
N VAL A 112 17.07 -10.19 5.60
CA VAL A 112 16.91 -11.39 4.77
C VAL A 112 15.48 -11.90 4.88
N GLU A 113 14.94 -12.01 6.09
CA GLU A 113 13.55 -12.39 6.32
C GLU A 113 12.59 -11.35 5.73
N SER A 114 12.84 -10.06 5.99
CA SER A 114 12.05 -8.95 5.42
C SER A 114 11.99 -9.02 3.90
N ARG A 115 13.15 -9.22 3.26
CA ARG A 115 13.23 -9.39 1.80
C ARG A 115 12.47 -10.63 1.33
N GLY A 116 12.45 -11.70 2.13
CA GLY A 116 11.66 -12.90 1.86
C GLY A 116 10.17 -12.61 1.71
N TYR A 117 9.59 -11.78 2.58
CA TYR A 117 8.18 -11.38 2.48
C TYR A 117 7.89 -10.56 1.22
N ILE A 118 8.78 -9.62 0.85
CA ILE A 118 8.62 -8.84 -0.39
C ILE A 118 8.72 -9.74 -1.64
N LEU A 119 9.61 -10.73 -1.63
CA LEU A 119 9.70 -11.73 -2.72
C LEU A 119 8.44 -12.60 -2.82
N ALA A 120 7.81 -12.94 -1.69
CA ALA A 120 6.53 -13.64 -1.68
C ALA A 120 5.44 -12.81 -2.37
N ASN A 121 5.35 -11.50 -2.06
CA ASN A 121 4.45 -10.58 -2.75
C ASN A 121 4.73 -10.50 -4.25
N LEU A 122 6.00 -10.39 -4.65
CA LEU A 122 6.38 -10.34 -6.06
C LEU A 122 5.93 -11.60 -6.81
N LYS A 123 6.06 -12.77 -6.19
CA LYS A 123 5.61 -14.04 -6.77
C LYS A 123 4.09 -14.06 -6.93
N MET A 124 3.35 -13.65 -5.90
CA MET A 124 1.89 -13.60 -5.93
C MET A 124 1.39 -12.68 -7.05
N VAL A 125 1.86 -11.44 -7.09
CA VAL A 125 1.40 -10.47 -8.08
C VAL A 125 1.77 -10.88 -9.51
N LYS A 126 2.94 -11.48 -9.74
CA LYS A 126 3.31 -12.01 -11.06
C LYS A 126 2.36 -13.12 -11.52
N ASN A 127 1.94 -13.99 -10.61
CA ASN A 127 0.97 -15.04 -10.92
C ASN A 127 -0.39 -14.44 -11.30
N GLU A 128 -0.86 -13.44 -10.53
CA GLU A 128 -2.12 -12.77 -10.82
C GLU A 128 -2.08 -12.00 -12.15
N ILE A 129 -0.98 -11.30 -12.46
CA ILE A 129 -0.79 -10.61 -13.75
C ILE A 129 -0.80 -11.61 -14.92
N ALA A 130 -0.22 -12.80 -14.75
CA ALA A 130 -0.22 -13.81 -15.80
C ALA A 130 -1.65 -14.25 -16.18
N SER A 131 -2.57 -14.27 -15.21
CA SER A 131 -3.99 -14.57 -15.43
C SER A 131 -4.81 -13.35 -15.84
N ASN A 132 -4.44 -12.15 -15.36
CA ASN A 132 -5.18 -10.90 -15.54
C ASN A 132 -4.26 -9.76 -16.02
N PRO A 133 -3.67 -9.85 -17.22
CA PRO A 133 -2.60 -8.94 -17.65
C PRO A 133 -3.03 -7.49 -17.84
N HIS A 134 -4.34 -7.24 -17.99
CA HIS A 134 -4.91 -5.90 -18.17
C HIS A 134 -5.42 -5.27 -16.87
N ASP A 135 -5.24 -5.91 -15.72
CA ASP A 135 -5.61 -5.34 -14.42
C ASP A 135 -4.53 -4.34 -13.97
N SER A 136 -4.86 -3.04 -14.05
CA SER A 136 -3.95 -1.96 -13.69
C SER A 136 -3.52 -1.97 -12.23
N VAL A 137 -4.39 -2.44 -11.31
CA VAL A 137 -4.11 -2.48 -9.87
C VAL A 137 -3.01 -3.49 -9.59
N LEU A 138 -3.01 -4.63 -10.29
CA LEU A 138 -1.93 -5.63 -10.17
C LEU A 138 -0.58 -5.07 -10.63
N TRP A 139 -0.56 -4.30 -11.72
CA TRP A 139 0.68 -3.66 -12.17
C TRP A 139 1.18 -2.61 -11.20
N VAL A 140 0.29 -1.88 -10.53
CA VAL A 140 0.72 -0.98 -9.47
C VAL A 140 1.31 -1.77 -8.29
N ASN A 141 0.65 -2.84 -7.83
CA ASN A 141 1.18 -3.70 -6.76
C ASN A 141 2.54 -4.30 -7.14
N TYR A 142 2.72 -4.65 -8.41
CA TYR A 142 3.99 -5.12 -8.95
C TYR A 142 5.07 -4.06 -8.75
N PHE A 143 4.87 -2.86 -9.30
CA PHE A 143 5.88 -1.80 -9.22
C PHE A 143 6.09 -1.28 -7.79
N ALA A 144 5.04 -1.26 -6.94
CA ALA A 144 5.18 -1.01 -5.51
C ALA A 144 6.15 -2.02 -4.86
N THR A 145 6.01 -3.30 -5.19
CA THR A 145 6.90 -4.37 -4.71
C THR A 145 8.32 -4.19 -5.24
N ARG A 146 8.49 -3.75 -6.50
CA ARG A 146 9.82 -3.47 -7.09
C ARG A 146 10.54 -2.31 -6.38
N ILE A 147 9.82 -1.29 -5.91
CA ILE A 147 10.41 -0.18 -5.13
C ILE A 147 11.14 -0.71 -3.89
N TYR A 148 10.56 -1.67 -3.17
CA TYR A 148 11.21 -2.28 -1.99
C TYR A 148 12.44 -3.12 -2.33
N LEU A 149 12.51 -3.67 -3.53
CA LEU A 149 13.59 -4.57 -3.93
C LEU A 149 14.77 -3.83 -4.54
N ASP A 150 14.48 -2.88 -5.41
CA ASP A 150 15.50 -2.28 -6.28
C ASP A 150 15.56 -0.76 -6.14
N GLY A 151 14.62 -0.14 -5.42
CA GLY A 151 14.52 1.30 -5.30
C GLY A 151 13.77 1.96 -6.46
N LYS A 152 13.48 3.27 -6.30
CA LYS A 152 12.65 4.04 -7.24
C LYS A 152 13.26 4.12 -8.63
N GLU A 153 14.55 4.44 -8.73
CA GLU A 153 15.23 4.69 -10.02
C GLU A 153 15.20 3.46 -10.92
N GLN A 154 15.59 2.30 -10.39
CA GLN A 154 15.59 1.02 -11.08
C GLN A 154 14.16 0.60 -11.46
N THR A 155 13.19 0.88 -10.58
CA THR A 155 11.78 0.59 -10.86
C THR A 155 11.25 1.43 -12.03
N ILE A 156 11.62 2.72 -12.12
CA ILE A 156 11.25 3.60 -13.24
C ILE A 156 11.88 3.07 -14.56
N GLN A 157 13.15 2.69 -14.54
CA GLN A 157 13.81 2.09 -15.71
C GLN A 157 13.10 0.81 -16.19
N GLU A 158 12.55 0.02 -15.27
CA GLU A 158 11.75 -1.15 -15.60
C GLU A 158 10.41 -0.79 -16.24
N VAL A 159 9.74 0.27 -15.77
CA VAL A 159 8.52 0.81 -16.41
C VAL A 159 8.81 1.25 -17.85
N ASP A 160 9.89 2.00 -18.07
CA ASP A 160 10.29 2.45 -19.41
C ASP A 160 10.58 1.28 -20.34
N SER A 161 11.28 0.26 -19.82
CA SER A 161 11.57 -0.98 -20.56
C SER A 161 10.28 -1.70 -20.94
N LEU A 162 9.33 -1.84 -20.00
CA LEU A 162 8.03 -2.46 -20.24
C LEU A 162 7.22 -1.69 -21.29
N LYS A 163 7.14 -0.36 -21.17
CA LYS A 163 6.44 0.52 -22.13
C LYS A 163 6.97 0.33 -23.56
N SER A 164 8.28 0.18 -23.71
CA SER A 164 8.92 0.03 -25.04
C SER A 164 8.53 -1.27 -25.77
N ILE A 165 8.15 -2.31 -25.02
CA ILE A 165 7.85 -3.65 -25.56
C ILE A 165 6.37 -4.04 -25.47
N SER A 166 5.60 -3.41 -24.58
CA SER A 166 4.24 -3.80 -24.23
C SER A 166 3.22 -2.73 -24.59
N LYS A 167 2.19 -3.13 -25.34
CA LYS A 167 1.02 -2.29 -25.66
C LYS A 167 -0.18 -2.59 -24.76
N THR A 168 0.03 -3.22 -23.61
CA THR A 168 -1.05 -3.62 -22.69
C THR A 168 -1.85 -2.41 -22.18
N PHE A 169 -1.19 -1.28 -21.95
CA PHE A 169 -1.80 -0.03 -21.48
C PHE A 169 -1.42 1.16 -22.37
N SER A 170 -2.08 2.29 -22.15
CA SER A 170 -1.77 3.55 -22.83
C SER A 170 -0.46 4.15 -22.32
N ASP A 171 0.18 4.99 -23.13
CA ASP A 171 1.37 5.75 -22.70
C ASP A 171 1.10 6.56 -21.43
N SER A 172 -0.10 7.15 -21.31
CA SER A 172 -0.51 7.90 -20.14
C SER A 172 -0.59 7.04 -18.87
N PHE A 173 -0.87 5.74 -18.96
CA PHE A 173 -0.83 4.87 -17.79
C PHE A 173 0.62 4.65 -17.32
N TYR A 174 1.55 4.42 -18.25
CA TYR A 174 2.96 4.28 -17.87
C TYR A 174 3.52 5.59 -17.30
N GLU A 175 3.30 6.71 -17.99
CA GLU A 175 3.86 8.01 -17.62
C GLU A 175 3.14 8.65 -16.43
N ASN A 176 1.82 8.84 -16.52
CA ASN A 176 1.04 9.62 -15.56
C ASN A 176 0.36 8.73 -14.50
N THR A 177 0.65 7.43 -14.46
CA THR A 177 0.16 6.55 -13.38
C THR A 177 1.31 5.82 -12.73
N LEU A 178 2.06 5.00 -13.47
CA LEU A 178 3.13 4.21 -12.86
C LEU A 178 4.35 5.04 -12.44
N ILE A 179 4.88 5.88 -13.34
CA ILE A 179 6.06 6.71 -13.01
C ILE A 179 5.71 7.72 -11.91
N ASP A 180 4.63 8.48 -12.06
CA ASP A 180 4.17 9.42 -11.02
C ASP A 180 3.96 8.72 -9.66
N PHE A 181 3.36 7.52 -9.63
CA PHE A 181 3.23 6.72 -8.41
C PHE A 181 4.58 6.37 -7.79
N ILE A 182 5.56 5.91 -8.58
CA ILE A 182 6.88 5.53 -8.07
C ILE A 182 7.61 6.76 -7.51
N GLU A 183 7.57 7.89 -8.22
CA GLU A 183 8.17 9.15 -7.78
C GLU A 183 7.56 9.62 -6.47
N GLU A 184 6.23 9.60 -6.36
CA GLU A 184 5.49 10.05 -5.18
C GLU A 184 5.38 8.99 -4.07
N TYR A 185 5.96 7.79 -4.26
CA TYR A 185 5.83 6.71 -3.28
C TYR A 185 6.29 7.17 -1.87
N PRO A 186 5.50 6.93 -0.81
CA PRO A 186 5.73 7.50 0.53
C PRO A 186 7.09 7.09 1.09
N LYS A 187 7.90 8.08 1.47
CA LYS A 187 9.24 7.82 2.03
C LYS A 187 9.15 7.13 3.39
N GLU A 188 8.09 7.41 4.14
CA GLU A 188 7.79 6.86 5.45
C GLU A 188 7.56 5.34 5.42
N LEU A 189 7.15 4.82 4.26
CA LEU A 189 6.92 3.40 4.00
C LEU A 189 8.10 2.72 3.32
N MET A 190 9.15 3.46 2.91
CA MET A 190 10.33 2.83 2.33
C MET A 190 11.25 2.26 3.41
N PHE A 191 12.03 1.23 3.06
CA PHE A 191 13.17 0.86 3.88
C PHE A 191 14.15 2.05 3.91
N ASP A 192 14.57 2.45 5.12
CA ASP A 192 15.72 3.34 5.28
C ASP A 192 16.90 2.73 4.50
N LYS A 193 17.76 3.55 3.87
CA LYS A 193 18.91 3.06 3.07
C LYS A 193 19.64 1.94 3.84
N ILE A 194 19.48 0.70 3.38
CA ILE A 194 20.28 -0.42 3.84
C ILE A 194 21.57 -0.35 3.02
N GLU A 195 22.66 0.06 3.65
CA GLU A 195 23.99 -0.10 3.07
C GLU A 195 24.30 -1.60 3.06
N TYR A 196 24.27 -2.20 1.86
CA TYR A 196 24.73 -3.57 1.63
C TYR A 196 26.24 -3.60 1.42
#